data_AF-A0A843FFC3-F1
#
_entry.id   AF-A0A843FFC3-F1
#
_cell.length_a   1.000
_cell.length_b   1.000
_cell.length_c   1.000
_cell.angle_alpha   90.00
_cell.angle_beta   90.00
_cell.angle_gamma   90.00
#
_symmetry.space_group_name_H-M   'P 1'
#
loop_
_entity.id
_entity.type
_entity.pdbx_description
1 polymer ?
#
loop_
_entity_poly.entity_id
_entity_poly.type
_entity_poly.pdbx_seq_one_letter_code
_entity_poly.pdbx_strand_id
1 'polypeptide(L)'
;MDDDKKQYYDLERLWNPYADSRLSFGDPDTEVTRVMWGIDIDTGEVLLADRLREKGEKIDALVAHHPLGLARIPFKEVMSLQNDLYYDAGVPINITEALMKHRMDEVQRAV
;
A
#
# COMPACT_ATOMS: atom_id res chain seq x y z
N MET A 1 18.43 -16.68 6.63
CA MET A 1 18.75 -15.25 6.86
C MET A 1 19.55 -15.18 8.15
N ASP A 2 20.63 -14.40 8.15
CA ASP A 2 21.43 -14.18 9.38
C ASP A 2 20.56 -13.59 10.49
N ASP A 3 20.84 -13.91 11.76
CA ASP A 3 19.96 -13.53 12.88
C ASP A 3 19.80 -12.01 13.00
N ASP A 4 20.87 -11.26 12.74
CA ASP A 4 20.85 -9.79 12.74
C ASP A 4 19.94 -9.19 11.68
N LYS A 5 19.68 -9.92 10.58
CA LYS A 5 18.81 -9.44 9.50
C LYS A 5 17.33 -9.70 9.79
N LYS A 6 17.00 -10.65 10.67
CA LYS A 6 15.60 -11.03 10.97
C LYS A 6 14.79 -9.89 11.56
N GLN A 7 15.44 -9.01 12.35
CA GLN A 7 14.77 -7.86 12.95
C GLN A 7 14.30 -6.81 11.93
N TYR A 8 14.88 -6.77 10.73
CA TYR A 8 14.52 -5.81 9.68
C TYR A 8 13.56 -6.39 8.64
N TYR A 9 13.13 -7.64 8.82
CA TYR A 9 12.19 -8.26 7.90
C TYR A 9 10.80 -7.64 8.05
N ASP A 10 10.18 -7.34 6.93
CA ASP A 10 8.83 -6.80 6.88
C ASP A 10 7.80 -7.93 7.10
N LEU A 11 7.33 -8.05 8.34
CA LEU A 11 6.39 -9.10 8.76
C LEU A 11 5.05 -9.04 8.02
N GLU A 12 4.66 -7.88 7.48
CA GLU A 12 3.44 -7.71 6.67
C GLU A 12 3.43 -8.66 5.47
N ARG A 13 4.61 -8.91 4.88
CA ARG A 13 4.79 -9.78 3.71
C ARG A 13 4.47 -11.24 3.98
N LEU A 14 4.37 -11.65 5.25
CA LEU A 14 4.06 -13.03 5.61
C LEU A 14 2.59 -13.38 5.37
N TRP A 15 1.71 -12.39 5.30
CA TRP A 15 0.27 -12.61 5.24
C TRP A 15 -0.46 -11.71 4.24
N ASN A 16 0.07 -10.52 3.94
CA ASN A 16 -0.53 -9.58 3.01
C ASN A 16 0.08 -9.74 1.60
N PRO A 17 -0.71 -10.16 0.60
CA PRO A 17 -0.23 -10.33 -0.77
C PRO A 17 -0.13 -9.00 -1.55
N TYR A 18 -0.69 -7.90 -1.03
CA TYR A 18 -0.76 -6.61 -1.70
C TYR A 18 0.14 -5.60 -0.98
N ALA A 19 1.38 -5.48 -1.47
CA ALA A 19 2.41 -4.68 -0.81
C ALA A 19 2.04 -3.19 -0.68
N ASP A 20 1.22 -2.68 -1.60
CA ASP A 20 0.74 -1.29 -1.68
C ASP A 20 -0.50 -0.99 -0.83
N SER A 21 -0.97 -1.95 -0.03
CA SER A 21 -2.14 -1.80 0.82
C SER A 21 -1.75 -2.12 2.26
N ARG A 22 -1.73 -1.12 3.15
CA ARG A 22 -1.28 -1.30 4.55
C ARG A 22 -2.04 -0.43 5.52
N LEU A 23 -2.06 -0.85 6.79
CA LEU A 23 -2.32 0.06 7.91
C LEU A 23 -1.12 1.00 8.08
N SER A 24 -1.23 2.23 7.57
CA SER A 24 -0.13 3.20 7.63
C SER A 24 0.09 3.80 9.02
N PHE A 25 -0.98 3.89 9.83
CA PHE A 25 -0.93 4.44 11.20
C PHE A 25 -2.18 4.02 11.98
N GLY A 26 -2.04 3.88 13.30
CA GLY A 26 -3.14 3.59 14.23
C GLY A 26 -2.97 2.27 14.96
N ASP A 27 -3.92 1.97 15.83
CA ASP A 27 -4.00 0.70 16.54
C ASP A 27 -4.82 -0.30 15.69
N PRO A 28 -4.24 -1.45 15.28
CA PRO A 28 -4.93 -2.45 14.47
C PRO A 28 -6.14 -3.08 15.18
N ASP A 29 -6.23 -3.00 16.51
CA ASP A 29 -7.33 -3.53 17.30
C ASP A 29 -8.48 -2.53 17.49
N THR A 30 -8.40 -1.33 16.87
CA THR A 30 -9.45 -0.31 16.95
C THR A 30 -10.75 -0.81 16.31
N GLU A 31 -11.86 -0.76 17.06
CA GLU A 31 -13.18 -1.03 16.51
C GLU A 31 -13.65 0.12 15.60
N VAL A 32 -13.74 -0.14 14.30
CA VAL A 32 -14.11 0.85 13.28
C VAL A 32 -15.60 0.76 12.97
N THR A 33 -16.34 1.83 13.23
CA THR A 33 -17.78 1.93 12.92
C THR A 33 -18.11 2.97 11.86
N ARG A 34 -17.27 4.00 11.72
CA ARG A 34 -17.42 5.03 10.69
C ARG A 34 -16.08 5.40 10.09
N VAL A 35 -16.00 5.35 8.76
CA VAL A 35 -14.81 5.69 8.00
C VAL A 35 -15.03 6.91 7.12
N MET A 36 -13.94 7.63 6.87
CA MET A 36 -13.86 8.55 5.73
C MET A 36 -12.95 7.91 4.68
N TRP A 37 -13.48 7.72 3.48
CA TRP A 37 -12.76 7.09 2.36
C TRP A 37 -12.63 8.06 1.19
N GLY A 38 -11.51 7.99 0.49
CA GLY A 38 -11.24 8.80 -0.69
C GLY A 38 -10.21 8.16 -1.60
N ILE A 39 -10.17 8.64 -2.85
CA ILE A 39 -9.14 8.23 -3.83
C ILE A 39 -7.79 8.74 -3.34
N ASP A 40 -7.72 10.05 -3.14
CA ASP A 40 -6.61 10.76 -2.53
C ASP A 40 -7.02 11.20 -1.13
N ILE A 41 -6.31 10.70 -0.12
CA ILE A 41 -6.42 11.17 1.26
C ILE A 41 -5.04 11.68 1.66
N ASP A 42 -4.78 12.96 1.45
CA ASP A 42 -3.52 13.59 1.82
C ASP A 42 -3.67 14.42 3.10
N THR A 43 -2.71 15.32 3.35
CA THR A 43 -2.73 16.20 4.52
C THR A 43 -4.06 16.97 4.64
N GLY A 44 -4.63 17.44 3.53
CA GLY A 44 -5.88 18.19 3.51
C GLY A 44 -7.07 17.38 4.01
N GLU A 45 -7.22 16.14 3.54
CA GLU A 45 -8.29 15.25 3.97
C GLU A 45 -8.10 14.78 5.40
N VAL A 46 -6.86 14.54 5.83
CA VAL A 46 -6.57 14.21 7.24
C VAL A 46 -7.01 15.36 8.16
N LEU A 47 -6.71 16.61 7.79
CA LEU A 47 -7.15 17.79 8.53
C LEU A 47 -8.68 17.99 8.47
N LEU A 48 -9.30 17.70 7.34
CA LEU A 48 -10.76 17.74 7.21
C LEU A 48 -11.42 16.74 8.17
N ALA A 49 -10.90 15.51 8.25
CA ALA A 49 -11.42 14.50 9.16
C ALA A 49 -11.29 14.93 10.63
N ASP A 50 -10.14 15.49 11.00
CA ASP A 50 -9.93 16.03 12.35
C ASP A 50 -10.92 17.17 12.64
N ARG A 51 -11.11 18.09 11.70
CA ARG A 51 -12.07 19.20 11.84
C ARG A 51 -13.53 18.74 11.93
N LEU A 52 -13.89 17.67 11.24
CA LEU A 52 -15.21 17.05 11.34
C LEU A 52 -15.41 16.39 12.71
N ARG A 53 -14.38 15.71 13.24
CA ARG A 53 -14.38 15.17 14.60
C ARG A 53 -14.57 16.24 15.66
N GLU A 54 -13.88 17.37 15.54
CA GLU A 54 -14.08 18.54 16.42
C GLU A 54 -15.52 19.07 16.39
N LYS A 55 -16.22 18.92 15.26
CA LYS A 55 -17.62 19.35 15.09
C LYS A 55 -18.64 18.28 15.49
N GLY A 56 -18.20 17.17 16.06
CA GLY A 56 -19.07 16.11 16.57
C GLY A 56 -19.33 14.96 15.60
N GLU A 57 -18.74 14.96 14.40
CA GLU A 57 -18.83 13.82 13.49
C GLU A 57 -17.85 12.74 13.93
N LYS A 58 -18.36 11.55 14.28
CA LYS A 58 -17.50 10.40 14.55
C LYS A 58 -16.76 9.99 13.26
N ILE A 59 -15.44 9.87 13.28
CA ILE A 59 -14.64 9.27 12.20
C ILE A 59 -13.55 8.44 12.90
N ASP A 60 -13.63 7.12 12.75
CA ASP A 60 -12.76 6.17 13.44
C ASP A 60 -11.49 5.87 12.63
N ALA A 61 -11.61 5.83 11.31
CA ALA A 61 -10.49 5.55 10.41
C ALA A 61 -10.60 6.32 9.09
N LEU A 62 -9.43 6.53 8.48
CA LEU A 62 -9.27 7.04 7.13
C LEU A 62 -8.82 5.91 6.21
N VAL A 63 -9.44 5.81 5.04
CA VAL A 63 -9.08 4.80 4.05
C VAL A 63 -8.77 5.49 2.73
N ALA A 64 -7.50 5.43 2.32
CA ALA A 64 -7.02 5.98 1.07
C ALA A 64 -6.96 4.87 0.00
N HIS A 65 -7.34 5.18 -1.24
CA HIS A 65 -7.08 4.29 -2.36
C HIS A 65 -5.62 4.38 -2.82
N HIS A 66 -5.13 5.59 -3.07
CA HIS A 66 -3.74 5.76 -3.50
C HIS A 66 -2.79 5.54 -2.32
N PRO A 67 -1.73 4.73 -2.50
CA PRO A 67 -0.82 4.39 -1.43
C PRO A 67 -0.02 5.61 -0.98
N LEU A 68 -0.06 5.86 0.32
CA LEU A 68 0.70 6.89 1.01
C LEU A 68 1.38 6.29 2.25
N GLY A 69 2.42 6.97 2.76
CA GLY A 69 3.17 6.49 3.93
C GLY A 69 3.79 5.11 3.71
N LEU A 70 3.58 4.19 4.66
CA LEU A 70 4.17 2.85 4.66
C LEU A 70 3.79 2.01 3.43
N ALA A 71 2.58 2.18 2.91
CA ALA A 71 2.09 1.49 1.72
C ALA A 71 2.78 1.96 0.43
N ARG A 72 3.28 3.20 0.38
CA ARG A 72 3.91 3.76 -0.83
C ARG A 72 5.31 3.22 -1.07
N ILE A 73 6.07 2.96 -0.01
CA ILE A 73 7.46 2.49 -0.07
C ILE A 73 7.62 1.20 -0.91
N PRO A 74 6.83 0.14 -0.67
CA PRO A 74 6.93 -1.11 -1.43
C PRO A 74 6.05 -1.11 -2.70
N PHE A 75 5.54 0.04 -3.17
CA PHE A 75 4.58 0.10 -4.28
C PHE A 75 5.07 -0.61 -5.54
N LYS A 76 6.37 -0.58 -5.84
CA LYS A 76 6.96 -1.31 -6.98
C LYS A 76 6.68 -2.81 -6.94
N GLU A 77 6.49 -3.38 -5.75
CA GLU A 77 6.41 -4.82 -5.56
C GLU A 77 5.06 -5.36 -6.00
N VAL A 78 3.97 -4.60 -5.82
CA VAL A 78 2.64 -5.01 -6.30
C VAL A 78 2.62 -5.13 -7.83
N MET A 79 3.50 -4.41 -8.53
CA MET A 79 3.56 -4.45 -9.99
C MET A 79 4.02 -5.80 -10.55
N SER A 80 4.62 -6.69 -9.74
CA SER A 80 4.93 -8.04 -10.19
C SER A 80 3.67 -8.86 -10.50
N LEU A 81 2.52 -8.51 -9.89
CA LEU A 81 1.22 -9.09 -10.25
C LEU A 81 0.93 -8.96 -11.75
N GLN A 82 1.38 -7.87 -12.37
CA GLN A 82 1.20 -7.67 -13.79
C GLN A 82 1.95 -8.72 -14.63
N ASN A 83 3.10 -9.22 -14.16
CA ASN A 83 3.83 -10.29 -14.83
C ASN A 83 3.01 -11.58 -14.84
N ASP A 84 2.37 -11.90 -13.73
CA ASP A 84 1.51 -13.09 -13.57
C ASP A 84 0.26 -12.98 -14.44
N LEU A 85 -0.39 -11.81 -14.48
CA LEU A 85 -1.54 -11.57 -15.35
C LEU A 85 -1.22 -11.75 -16.84
N TYR A 86 -0.05 -11.27 -17.29
CA TYR A 86 0.39 -11.50 -18.67
C TYR A 86 0.75 -12.96 -18.93
N TYR A 87 1.32 -13.65 -17.95
CA TYR A 87 1.61 -15.07 -18.03
C TYR A 87 0.34 -15.89 -18.22
N ASP A 88 -0.69 -15.60 -17.42
CA ASP A 88 -2.02 -16.21 -17.54
C ASP A 88 -2.69 -15.90 -18.88
N ALA A 89 -2.37 -14.75 -19.48
CA ALA A 89 -2.80 -14.37 -20.84
C ALA A 89 -1.97 -15.04 -21.96
N GLY A 90 -0.99 -15.91 -21.62
CA GLY A 90 -0.21 -16.69 -22.57
C GLY A 90 1.14 -16.10 -22.97
N VAL A 91 1.58 -15.01 -22.33
CA VAL A 91 2.91 -14.43 -22.57
C VAL A 91 3.95 -15.13 -21.70
N PRO A 92 5.08 -15.63 -22.23
CA PRO A 92 6.10 -16.27 -21.40
C PRO A 92 6.64 -15.33 -20.30
N ILE A 93 6.78 -15.85 -19.06
CA ILE A 93 7.13 -15.04 -17.87
C ILE A 93 8.43 -14.24 -18.03
N ASN A 94 9.43 -14.79 -18.72
CA ASN A 94 10.70 -14.11 -18.97
C ASN A 94 10.54 -12.86 -19.86
N ILE A 95 9.51 -12.83 -20.71
CA ILE A 95 9.19 -11.67 -21.55
C ILE A 95 8.46 -10.61 -20.74
N THR A 96 7.52 -11.02 -19.87
CA THR A 96 6.74 -10.09 -19.03
C THR A 96 7.63 -9.41 -18.01
N GLU A 97 8.51 -10.16 -17.34
CA GLU A 97 9.52 -9.62 -16.41
C GLU A 97 10.44 -8.62 -17.11
N ALA A 98 10.92 -8.94 -18.33
CA ALA A 98 11.76 -8.04 -19.10
C ALA A 98 11.02 -6.75 -19.51
N LEU A 99 9.73 -6.85 -19.86
CA LEU A 99 8.88 -5.71 -20.22
C LEU A 99 8.60 -4.80 -19.03
N MET A 100 8.23 -5.39 -17.88
CA MET A 100 7.82 -4.65 -16.69
C MET A 100 9.00 -4.05 -15.93
N LYS A 101 10.20 -4.65 -16.02
CA LYS A 101 11.39 -4.21 -15.28
C LYS A 101 11.66 -2.71 -15.40
N HIS A 102 11.67 -2.17 -16.61
CA HIS A 102 11.94 -0.74 -16.81
C HIS A 102 10.92 0.13 -16.07
N ARG A 103 9.64 -0.23 -16.18
CA ARG A 103 8.56 0.52 -15.55
C ARG A 103 8.59 0.41 -14.02
N MET A 104 8.90 -0.77 -13.49
CA MET A 104 9.07 -0.99 -12.05
C MET A 104 10.26 -0.18 -11.48
N ASP A 105 11.38 -0.13 -12.21
CA ASP A 105 12.56 0.64 -11.81
C ASP A 105 12.30 2.16 -11.81
N GLU A 106 11.56 2.67 -12.81
CA GLU A 106 11.11 4.06 -12.82
C GLU A 106 10.25 4.40 -11.60
N VAL A 107 9.25 3.56 -11.32
CA VAL A 107 8.32 3.75 -10.19
C VAL A 107 9.08 3.71 -8.88
N GLN A 108 10.00 2.76 -8.69
CA GLN A 108 10.83 2.68 -7.49
C GLN A 108 11.63 3.96 -7.24
N ARG A 109 12.11 4.65 -8.28
CA ARG A 109 12.89 5.88 -8.14
C ARG A 109 12.02 7.12 -7.89
N ALA A 110 10.73 7.04 -8.20
CA ALA A 110 9.77 8.13 -8.01
C ALA A 110 9.06 8.09 -6.64
N VAL A 111 9.24 6.98 -5.90
CA VAL A 111 8.69 6.77 -4.55
C VAL A 111 9.53 7.46 -3.50
#